data_AF-A0A2G8LHL3-F1
#
_entry.id   AF-A0A2G8LHL3-F1
#
_cell.length_a   1.000
_cell.length_b   1.000
_cell.length_c   1.000
_cell.angle_alpha   90.00
_cell.angle_beta   90.00
_cell.angle_gamma   90.00
#
_symmetry.space_group_name_H-M   'P 1'
#
loop_
_entity.id
_entity.type
_entity.pdbx_description
1 polymer ?
#
loop_
_entity_poly.entity_id
_entity_poly.type
_entity_poly.pdbx_seq_one_letter_code
_entity_poly.pdbx_strand_id
1 'polypeptide(L)'
;MYPGTLLAKTFDPSRRSWYKEAQNNPGLITLSSPYLDIGGAGYIVTISTTIFDESPNNPGSAVSGDKLCSSCNVSPDGGSLYLTRVSFLFFFDSSAGTHTEADPIAAVMGIDVTLQYLYKLLVDTLPVCLEKNIRCFIMDNKGYLVAHPHMVEPIHKAPVEQQHITPRYVEVSISNDLLYQSEFVQKLQCNSYLNGTIQRYYSFNTSFQGLLSNKHNSEHCILYKMTGISGTNAFVGIVNETCDTITEFCPCSMSDRICLNCNRMEQAECECPCECDLRLDPCSGDLVKDEDKNPACPGQEEDDTLPNYPRA
;
A
#
# COMPACT_ATOMS: atom_id res chain seq x y z
N MET A 1 3.12 -12.22 14.21
CA MET A 1 2.60 -13.00 15.36
C MET A 1 3.36 -14.32 15.52
N TYR A 2 3.90 -14.62 16.71
CA TYR A 2 4.51 -15.94 16.98
C TYR A 2 3.45 -16.96 17.42
N PRO A 3 3.57 -18.24 17.05
CA PRO A 3 2.69 -19.28 17.56
C PRO A 3 2.79 -19.37 19.09
N GLY A 4 1.65 -19.28 19.79
CA GLY A 4 1.57 -19.35 21.25
C GLY A 4 1.59 -18.01 21.99
N THR A 5 1.68 -16.87 21.30
CA THR A 5 1.55 -15.55 21.93
C THR A 5 0.12 -15.33 22.44
N LEU A 6 -0.01 -14.90 23.70
CA LEU A 6 -1.30 -14.55 24.29
C LEU A 6 -1.80 -13.22 23.71
N LEU A 7 -2.90 -13.27 22.98
CA LEU A 7 -3.60 -12.08 22.53
C LEU A 7 -4.58 -11.59 23.61
N ALA A 8 -4.80 -10.28 23.65
CA ALA A 8 -5.84 -9.71 24.49
C ALA A 8 -7.21 -10.28 24.08
N LYS A 9 -8.09 -10.53 25.05
CA LYS A 9 -9.46 -11.02 24.76
C LYS A 9 -10.29 -10.04 23.93
N THR A 10 -9.88 -8.77 23.88
CA THR A 10 -10.49 -7.70 23.08
C THR A 10 -9.90 -7.60 21.67
N PHE A 11 -8.94 -8.45 21.32
CA PHE A 11 -8.34 -8.44 19.99
C PHE A 11 -9.35 -8.95 18.96
N ASP A 12 -9.80 -8.06 18.09
CA ASP A 12 -10.66 -8.36 16.96
C ASP A 12 -9.88 -8.17 15.64
N PRO A 13 -9.53 -9.26 14.92
CA PRO A 13 -8.78 -9.16 13.67
C PRO A 13 -9.62 -8.51 12.55
N SER A 14 -10.96 -8.59 12.61
CA SER A 14 -11.83 -8.08 11.56
C SER A 14 -11.85 -6.55 11.46
N ARG A 15 -11.44 -5.88 12.54
CA ARG A 15 -11.34 -4.42 12.61
C ARG A 15 -10.03 -3.86 12.05
N ARG A 16 -9.04 -4.73 11.84
CA ARG A 16 -7.70 -4.34 11.41
C ARG A 16 -7.67 -3.90 9.96
N SER A 17 -6.76 -2.97 9.64
CA SER A 17 -6.57 -2.44 8.28
C SER A 17 -6.33 -3.56 7.27
N TRP A 18 -5.41 -4.49 7.55
CA TRP A 18 -5.09 -5.62 6.67
C TRP A 18 -6.32 -6.50 6.35
N TYR A 19 -7.23 -6.69 7.32
CA TYR A 19 -8.43 -7.49 7.12
C TYR A 19 -9.42 -6.79 6.20
N LYS A 20 -9.66 -5.50 6.44
CA LYS A 20 -10.52 -4.65 5.60
C LYS A 20 -9.94 -4.49 4.19
N GLU A 21 -8.63 -4.36 4.07
CA GLU A 21 -7.93 -4.26 2.78
C GLU A 21 -8.09 -5.54 1.96
N ALA A 22 -7.95 -6.72 2.59
CA ALA A 22 -8.23 -7.99 1.94
C ALA A 22 -9.69 -8.08 1.47
N GLN A 23 -10.66 -7.66 2.31
CA GLN A 23 -12.07 -7.65 1.93
C GLN A 23 -12.38 -6.71 0.76
N ASN A 24 -11.71 -5.56 0.69
CA ASN A 24 -11.87 -4.60 -0.39
C ASN A 24 -11.19 -5.03 -1.70
N ASN A 25 -10.32 -6.06 -1.65
CA ASN A 25 -9.59 -6.59 -2.80
C ASN A 25 -9.78 -8.11 -2.88
N PRO A 26 -11.02 -8.61 -3.08
CA PRO A 26 -11.32 -10.03 -3.09
C PRO A 26 -10.55 -10.74 -4.22
N GLY A 27 -9.98 -11.91 -3.91
CA GLY A 27 -9.22 -12.71 -4.89
C GLY A 27 -7.79 -12.22 -5.17
N LEU A 28 -7.38 -11.08 -4.61
CA LEU A 28 -6.00 -10.61 -4.66
C LEU A 28 -5.26 -10.98 -3.36
N ILE A 29 -3.93 -11.03 -3.45
CA ILE A 29 -3.06 -11.02 -2.28
C ILE A 29 -2.82 -9.55 -1.91
N THR A 30 -3.16 -9.19 -0.68
CA THR A 30 -3.04 -7.83 -0.16
C THR A 30 -1.83 -7.71 0.75
N LEU A 31 -1.01 -6.70 0.52
CA LEU A 31 0.08 -6.31 1.40
C LEU A 31 -0.34 -5.05 2.16
N SER A 32 -0.30 -5.13 3.49
CA SER A 32 -0.59 -3.98 4.33
C SER A 32 0.59 -3.00 4.36
N SER A 33 0.32 -1.75 4.67
CA SER A 33 1.38 -0.82 5.12
C SER A 33 2.06 -1.36 6.40
N PRO A 34 3.35 -1.03 6.65
CA PRO A 34 4.05 -1.49 7.85
C PRO A 34 3.42 -0.90 9.11
N TYR A 35 3.21 -1.74 10.13
CA TYR A 35 2.67 -1.35 11.43
C TYR A 35 3.38 -2.09 12.57
N LEU A 36 3.28 -1.56 13.78
CA LEU A 36 3.93 -2.16 14.95
C LEU A 36 3.20 -3.42 15.43
N ASP A 37 3.91 -4.55 15.50
CA ASP A 37 3.37 -5.80 16.02
C ASP A 37 3.03 -5.71 17.51
N ILE A 38 1.79 -6.01 17.86
CA ILE A 38 1.31 -6.14 19.25
C ILE A 38 2.06 -7.28 19.98
N GLY A 39 2.50 -8.29 19.24
CA GLY A 39 3.32 -9.40 19.76
C GLY A 39 4.77 -9.04 20.07
N GLY A 40 5.20 -7.79 19.80
CA GLY A 40 6.55 -7.31 20.10
C GLY A 40 7.62 -7.71 19.09
N ALA A 41 7.26 -8.20 17.90
CA ALA A 41 8.23 -8.51 16.83
C ALA A 41 8.80 -7.26 16.12
N GLY A 42 8.37 -6.06 16.50
CA GLY A 42 8.73 -4.81 15.84
C GLY A 42 7.79 -4.50 14.66
N TYR A 43 8.29 -3.79 13.66
CA TYR A 43 7.50 -3.46 12.48
C TYR A 43 7.27 -4.69 11.59
N ILE A 44 6.00 -4.95 11.27
CA ILE A 44 5.56 -6.05 10.43
C ILE A 44 4.72 -5.55 9.27
N VAL A 45 4.68 -6.35 8.22
CA VAL A 45 3.77 -6.24 7.09
C VAL A 45 2.92 -7.50 7.09
N THR A 46 1.60 -7.36 7.01
CA THR A 46 0.68 -8.48 6.91
C THR A 46 0.35 -8.72 5.45
N ILE A 47 0.56 -9.96 5.00
CA ILE A 47 0.15 -10.44 3.68
C ILE A 47 -1.15 -11.20 3.87
N SER A 48 -2.24 -10.74 3.25
CA SER A 48 -3.58 -11.30 3.46
C SER A 48 -4.31 -11.66 2.17
N THR A 49 -5.22 -12.63 2.24
CA THR A 49 -6.07 -13.04 1.11
C THR A 49 -7.43 -13.52 1.61
N THR A 50 -8.45 -13.39 0.76
CA THR A 50 -9.82 -13.79 1.06
C THR A 50 -10.07 -15.26 0.74
N ILE A 51 -10.81 -15.93 1.63
CA ILE A 51 -11.33 -17.28 1.43
C ILE A 51 -12.82 -17.15 1.12
N PHE A 52 -13.26 -17.75 0.03
CA PHE A 52 -14.66 -17.75 -0.40
C PHE A 52 -15.42 -18.95 0.16
N ASP A 53 -16.73 -18.80 0.38
CA ASP A 53 -17.60 -19.90 0.80
C ASP A 53 -17.84 -20.87 -0.37
N GLU A 54 -18.00 -22.16 -0.06
CA GLU A 54 -18.37 -23.15 -1.06
C GLU A 54 -19.86 -22.99 -1.39
N SER A 55 -20.17 -22.53 -2.60
CA SER A 55 -21.56 -22.51 -3.07
C SER A 55 -22.15 -23.94 -3.06
N PRO A 56 -23.38 -24.16 -2.56
CA PRO A 56 -23.99 -25.49 -2.44
C PRO A 56 -24.21 -26.22 -3.79
N ASN A 57 -23.89 -25.57 -4.93
CA ASN A 57 -23.95 -26.15 -6.26
C ASN A 57 -22.63 -26.77 -6.76
N ASN A 58 -21.54 -26.73 -5.99
CA ASN A 58 -20.29 -27.42 -6.33
C ASN A 58 -19.66 -28.06 -5.08
N PRO A 59 -19.74 -29.39 -4.90
CA PRO A 59 -19.12 -30.05 -3.77
C PRO A 59 -17.60 -30.11 -3.98
N GLY A 60 -16.85 -29.35 -3.17
CA GLY A 60 -15.39 -29.38 -3.10
C GLY A 60 -14.72 -28.35 -4.00
N SER A 61 -14.37 -27.18 -3.46
CA SER A 61 -13.48 -26.23 -4.12
C SER A 61 -12.81 -25.35 -3.07
N ALA A 62 -11.51 -25.61 -2.83
CA ALA A 62 -10.65 -24.74 -2.04
C ALA A 62 -9.75 -23.92 -2.97
N VAL A 63 -9.34 -22.75 -2.47
CA VAL A 63 -8.57 -21.72 -3.17
C VAL A 63 -7.21 -22.27 -3.66
N SER A 64 -6.98 -22.26 -4.98
CA SER A 64 -5.65 -22.48 -5.57
C SER A 64 -4.78 -21.26 -5.29
N GLY A 65 -3.97 -21.34 -4.22
CA GLY A 65 -2.77 -20.52 -4.07
C GLY A 65 -1.77 -20.95 -5.15
N ASP A 66 -1.92 -20.39 -6.34
CA ASP A 66 -1.02 -20.65 -7.46
C ASP A 66 0.41 -20.35 -7.03
N LYS A 67 1.32 -21.28 -7.34
CA LYS A 67 2.77 -21.15 -7.19
C LYS A 67 3.23 -19.75 -7.58
N LEU A 68 3.34 -18.94 -6.57
CA LEU A 68 4.40 -17.97 -6.34
C LEU A 68 5.73 -18.69 -6.89
N CYS A 69 6.71 -18.08 -7.57
CA CYS A 69 7.87 -18.60 -8.36
C CYS A 69 9.22 -18.95 -7.71
N SER A 70 9.97 -19.78 -8.44
CA SER A 70 11.29 -20.32 -8.15
C SER A 70 12.45 -19.73 -8.98
N SER A 71 12.29 -18.66 -9.77
CA SER A 71 13.43 -17.92 -10.39
C SER A 71 12.98 -16.69 -11.20
N CYS A 72 13.73 -15.59 -11.11
CA CYS A 72 13.69 -14.47 -12.06
C CYS A 72 14.78 -14.68 -13.13
N ASN A 73 14.42 -14.90 -14.40
CA ASN A 73 15.36 -14.85 -15.52
C ASN A 73 15.23 -13.52 -16.26
N VAL A 74 16.34 -12.78 -16.36
CA VAL A 74 16.48 -11.58 -17.19
C VAL A 74 16.56 -12.02 -18.66
N SER A 75 15.66 -11.54 -19.52
CA SER A 75 15.79 -11.72 -20.98
C SER A 75 16.95 -10.85 -21.50
N PRO A 76 17.76 -11.32 -22.47
CA PRO A 76 18.90 -10.56 -23.02
C PRO A 76 18.50 -9.29 -23.79
N ASP A 77 17.21 -9.10 -24.04
CA ASP A 77 16.69 -8.08 -24.93
C ASP A 77 15.97 -7.02 -24.07
N GLY A 78 16.60 -5.85 -23.92
CA GLY A 78 16.25 -4.78 -22.97
C GLY A 78 14.86 -4.15 -23.11
N GLY A 79 13.79 -4.90 -22.85
CA GLY A 79 12.42 -4.42 -22.76
C GLY A 79 11.51 -5.47 -22.12
N SER A 80 10.86 -5.08 -21.03
CA SER A 80 9.88 -5.86 -20.24
C SER A 80 10.45 -6.77 -19.14
N LEU A 81 10.39 -6.26 -17.90
CA LEU A 81 10.53 -7.03 -16.66
C LEU A 81 9.17 -7.66 -16.35
N TYR A 82 8.97 -8.92 -16.74
CA TYR A 82 7.82 -9.69 -16.27
C TYR A 82 8.16 -10.28 -14.90
N LEU A 83 7.45 -9.82 -13.87
CA LEU A 83 7.41 -10.48 -12.56
C LEU A 83 6.67 -11.82 -12.71
N THR A 84 7.34 -12.84 -13.20
CA THR A 84 6.79 -14.19 -13.20
C THR A 84 6.95 -14.78 -11.79
N ARG A 85 5.96 -14.49 -10.93
CA ARG A 85 5.53 -15.16 -9.66
C ARG A 85 6.60 -15.12 -8.50
N VAL A 86 6.32 -15.33 -7.19
CA VAL A 86 7.37 -15.48 -6.09
C VAL A 86 7.08 -16.60 -5.03
N SER A 87 7.67 -17.83 -4.96
CA SER A 87 7.18 -19.09 -4.31
C SER A 87 7.04 -19.11 -2.79
N PHE A 88 5.80 -19.14 -2.28
CA PHE A 88 5.42 -19.70 -0.98
C PHE A 88 4.58 -20.96 -1.25
N LEU A 89 5.12 -22.13 -0.91
CA LEU A 89 4.42 -23.42 -0.99
C LEU A 89 3.58 -23.62 0.27
N PHE A 90 2.25 -23.51 0.15
CA PHE A 90 1.32 -24.07 1.13
C PHE A 90 0.63 -25.26 0.47
N PHE A 91 0.85 -26.46 1.01
CA PHE A 91 0.15 -27.66 0.57
C PHE A 91 -1.22 -27.73 1.25
N PHE A 92 -2.27 -27.49 0.50
CA PHE A 92 -3.59 -28.07 0.75
C PHE A 92 -3.99 -28.86 -0.49
N ASP A 93 -4.43 -30.10 -0.29
CA ASP A 93 -4.89 -31.01 -1.33
C ASP A 93 -6.16 -30.42 -1.99
N SER A 94 -6.25 -30.34 -3.32
CA SER A 94 -7.41 -29.74 -4.00
C SER A 94 -7.65 -30.21 -5.44
N SER A 95 -8.89 -30.64 -5.68
CA SER A 95 -9.57 -30.71 -6.97
C SER A 95 -10.05 -29.31 -7.39
N ALA A 96 -9.83 -28.96 -8.65
CA ALA A 96 -9.92 -27.60 -9.18
C ALA A 96 -11.36 -27.12 -9.48
N GLY A 97 -11.73 -25.96 -8.92
CA GLY A 97 -12.84 -25.10 -9.35
C GLY A 97 -12.45 -23.63 -9.14
N THR A 98 -12.73 -22.75 -10.10
CA THR A 98 -12.38 -21.31 -10.05
C THR A 98 -13.52 -20.50 -9.43
N HIS A 99 -13.30 -19.93 -8.25
CA HIS A 99 -14.19 -18.95 -7.63
C HIS A 99 -14.19 -17.61 -8.38
N THR A 100 -15.27 -16.83 -8.26
CA THR A 100 -15.37 -15.48 -8.84
C THR A 100 -15.43 -14.42 -7.74
N GLU A 101 -15.03 -13.17 -8.03
CA GLU A 101 -15.05 -12.04 -7.07
C GLU A 101 -16.45 -11.75 -6.49
N ALA A 102 -17.51 -12.34 -7.05
CA ALA A 102 -18.89 -12.23 -6.59
C ALA A 102 -19.29 -13.26 -5.51
N ASP A 103 -18.44 -14.25 -5.23
CA ASP A 103 -18.72 -15.26 -4.21
C ASP A 103 -18.62 -14.64 -2.80
N PRO A 104 -19.47 -15.07 -1.84
CA PRO A 104 -19.42 -14.54 -0.49
C PRO A 104 -18.09 -14.92 0.19
N ILE A 105 -17.46 -13.95 0.85
CA ILE A 105 -16.22 -14.14 1.59
C ILE A 105 -16.53 -14.86 2.92
N ALA A 106 -16.02 -16.07 3.09
CA ALA A 106 -16.15 -16.87 4.30
C ALA A 106 -15.17 -16.43 5.40
N ALA A 107 -13.93 -16.10 5.03
CA ALA A 107 -12.88 -15.69 5.97
C ALA A 107 -11.75 -14.92 5.27
N VAL A 108 -10.84 -14.33 6.05
CA VAL A 108 -9.57 -13.77 5.57
C VAL A 108 -8.42 -14.50 6.25
N MET A 109 -7.44 -14.94 5.47
CA MET A 109 -6.18 -15.46 5.97
C MET A 109 -5.12 -14.37 5.91
N GLY A 110 -4.29 -14.26 6.94
CA GLY A 110 -3.18 -13.32 7.00
C GLY A 110 -1.91 -13.98 7.56
N ILE A 111 -0.75 -13.55 7.08
CA ILE A 111 0.57 -13.91 7.62
C ILE A 111 1.39 -12.64 7.86
N ASP A 112 2.02 -12.56 9.03
CA ASP A 112 2.88 -11.44 9.37
C ASP A 112 4.31 -11.74 8.97
N VAL A 113 4.93 -10.78 8.31
CA VAL A 113 6.33 -10.81 7.92
C VAL A 113 7.03 -9.59 8.52
N THR A 114 8.20 -9.78 9.13
CA THR A 114 8.96 -8.64 9.65
C THR A 114 9.44 -7.76 8.50
N LEU A 115 9.40 -6.43 8.69
CA LEU A 115 9.75 -5.47 7.65
C LEU A 115 11.17 -5.71 7.09
N GLN A 116 12.12 -6.03 7.96
CA GLN A 116 13.50 -6.32 7.57
C GLN A 116 13.59 -7.60 6.72
N TYR A 117 12.82 -8.65 7.05
CA TYR A 117 12.80 -9.87 6.27
C TYR A 117 12.16 -9.65 4.89
N LEU A 118 11.08 -8.87 4.82
CA LEU A 118 10.44 -8.52 3.55
C LEU A 118 11.39 -7.75 2.63
N TYR A 119 12.10 -6.75 3.16
CA TYR A 119 13.08 -6.00 2.37
C TYR A 119 14.26 -6.87 1.94
N LYS A 120 14.73 -7.77 2.82
CA LYS A 120 15.76 -8.74 2.44
C LYS A 120 15.30 -9.63 1.29
N LEU A 121 14.06 -10.13 1.32
CA LEU A 121 13.48 -10.92 0.25
C LEU A 121 13.44 -10.15 -1.07
N LEU A 122 13.11 -8.86 -1.05
CA LEU A 122 13.13 -7.99 -2.23
C LEU A 122 14.54 -7.92 -2.84
N VAL A 123 15.57 -7.66 -2.01
CA VAL A 123 16.96 -7.56 -2.45
C VAL A 123 17.51 -8.90 -2.96
N ASP A 124 17.17 -10.00 -2.28
CA ASP A 124 17.58 -11.35 -2.69
C ASP A 124 16.92 -11.74 -4.04
N THR A 125 15.71 -11.24 -4.31
CA THR A 125 14.98 -11.48 -5.57
C THR A 125 15.49 -10.58 -6.70
N LEU A 126 15.84 -9.33 -6.39
CA LEU A 126 16.30 -8.33 -7.33
C LEU A 126 17.74 -7.90 -6.98
N PRO A 127 18.76 -8.62 -7.45
CA PRO A 127 20.14 -8.35 -7.07
C PRO A 127 20.65 -6.97 -7.55
N VAL A 128 19.98 -6.35 -8.53
CA VAL A 128 20.24 -4.97 -8.96
C VAL A 128 20.07 -3.96 -7.82
N CYS A 129 19.26 -4.27 -6.81
CA CYS A 129 19.04 -3.43 -5.63
C CYS A 129 20.26 -3.36 -4.69
N LEU A 130 21.31 -4.16 -4.93
CA LEU A 130 22.57 -4.10 -4.19
C LEU A 130 23.53 -3.02 -4.73
N GLU A 131 23.25 -2.49 -5.92
CA GLU A 131 24.06 -1.42 -6.49
C GLU A 131 23.86 -0.10 -5.72
N LYS A 132 24.95 0.62 -5.45
CA LYS A 132 24.91 1.83 -4.59
C LYS A 132 24.02 2.95 -5.10
N ASN A 133 23.83 3.03 -6.42
CA ASN A 133 23.04 4.06 -7.07
C ASN A 133 21.59 3.61 -7.30
N ILE A 134 21.26 2.36 -6.97
CA ILE A 134 19.94 1.78 -7.19
C ILE A 134 19.22 1.65 -5.86
N ARG A 135 18.01 2.20 -5.80
CA ARG A 135 17.07 2.02 -4.69
C ARG A 135 15.86 1.25 -5.19
N CYS A 136 15.47 0.24 -4.44
CA CYS A 136 14.28 -0.54 -4.73
C CYS A 136 13.26 -0.37 -3.61
N PHE A 137 11.99 -0.31 -3.99
CA PHE A 137 10.91 -0.16 -3.04
C PHE A 137 9.67 -0.93 -3.48
N ILE A 138 8.81 -1.23 -2.51
CA ILE A 138 7.46 -1.74 -2.74
C ILE A 138 6.50 -0.71 -2.17
N MET A 139 5.43 -0.41 -2.90
CA MET A 139 4.32 0.41 -2.43
C MET A 139 2.99 -0.32 -2.61
N ASP A 140 2.00 0.04 -1.79
CA ASP A 140 0.64 -0.45 -1.94
C ASP A 140 -0.14 0.36 -3.00
N ASN A 141 -1.41 -0.01 -3.21
CA ASN A 141 -2.32 0.64 -4.15
C ASN A 141 -2.85 2.00 -3.69
N LYS A 142 -2.44 2.47 -2.51
CA LYS A 142 -2.74 3.81 -2.00
C LYS A 142 -1.51 4.72 -2.02
N GLY A 143 -0.34 4.20 -2.42
CA GLY A 143 0.92 4.93 -2.51
C GLY A 143 1.75 4.93 -1.21
N TYR A 144 1.39 4.11 -0.23
CA TYR A 144 2.21 3.94 0.97
C TYR A 144 3.30 2.91 0.72
N LEU A 145 4.50 3.22 1.21
CA LEU A 145 5.66 2.37 1.11
C LEU A 145 5.50 1.16 2.04
N VAL A 146 5.58 -0.03 1.46
CA VAL A 146 5.55 -1.33 2.15
C VAL A 146 6.96 -1.79 2.49
N ALA A 147 7.92 -1.51 1.60
CA ALA A 147 9.33 -1.83 1.83
C ALA A 147 10.22 -0.77 1.17
N HIS A 148 11.20 -0.25 1.91
CA HIS A 148 12.14 0.75 1.42
C HIS A 148 13.44 0.72 2.24
N PRO A 149 14.63 0.96 1.63
CA PRO A 149 15.91 0.87 2.35
C PRO A 149 15.96 1.69 3.63
N HIS A 150 15.42 2.91 3.61
CA HIS A 150 15.44 3.82 4.77
C HIS A 150 14.48 3.44 5.89
N MET A 151 13.61 2.44 5.70
CA MET A 151 12.78 1.89 6.78
C MET A 151 13.51 0.80 7.57
N VAL A 152 14.52 0.20 6.95
CA VAL A 152 15.33 -0.87 7.54
C VAL A 152 16.65 -0.31 8.08
N GLU A 153 17.15 0.77 7.48
CA GLU A 153 18.37 1.43 7.91
C GLU A 153 18.10 2.43 9.06
N PRO A 154 18.89 2.37 10.15
CA PRO A 154 18.60 3.07 11.42
C PRO A 154 18.90 4.58 11.41
N ILE A 155 19.00 5.21 10.23
CA ILE A 155 19.66 6.52 10.10
C ILE A 155 18.77 7.65 10.67
N HIS A 156 17.44 7.50 10.67
CA HIS A 156 16.53 8.52 11.21
C HIS A 156 15.33 7.93 11.98
N LYS A 157 15.03 8.54 13.14
CA LYS A 157 13.86 8.24 14.01
C LYS A 157 12.53 8.76 13.41
N ALA A 158 12.32 8.56 12.11
CA ALA A 158 11.02 8.86 11.52
C ALA A 158 10.06 7.68 11.79
N PRO A 159 8.78 7.93 12.09
CA PRO A 159 7.80 6.85 12.22
C PRO A 159 7.78 6.03 10.92
N VAL A 160 7.98 4.72 11.03
CA VAL A 160 8.01 3.78 9.89
C VAL A 160 6.60 3.57 9.32
N GLU A 161 5.59 3.74 10.15
CA GLU A 161 4.17 3.67 9.81
C GLU A 161 3.76 4.75 8.80
N GLN A 162 2.92 4.35 7.83
CA GLN A 162 2.17 5.25 6.94
C GLN A 162 3.04 6.25 6.16
N GLN A 163 4.27 5.87 5.81
CA GLN A 163 5.11 6.67 4.92
C GLN A 163 4.59 6.59 3.48
N HIS A 164 4.00 7.68 3.00
CA HIS A 164 3.58 7.80 1.61
C HIS A 164 4.79 8.09 0.69
N ILE A 165 4.66 7.80 -0.61
CA ILE A 165 5.69 8.05 -1.63
C ILE A 165 5.88 9.55 -1.96
N THR A 166 4.89 10.40 -1.69
CA THR A 166 4.95 11.84 -2.05
C THR A 166 5.86 12.72 -1.15
N PRO A 167 5.99 12.52 0.18
CA PRO A 167 6.81 13.39 1.04
C PRO A 167 8.33 13.18 1.02
N ARG A 168 8.88 12.11 0.42
CA ARG A 168 10.29 11.75 0.64
C ARG A 168 11.22 12.14 -0.54
N TYR A 169 12.41 12.60 -0.13
CA TYR A 169 13.46 13.34 -0.86
C TYR A 169 13.97 12.84 -2.23
N VAL A 170 13.44 11.75 -2.76
CA VAL A 170 13.83 11.16 -4.06
C VAL A 170 12.62 11.01 -4.98
N GLU A 171 11.45 10.90 -4.36
CA GLU A 171 10.22 10.43 -4.96
C GLU A 171 9.35 11.59 -5.43
N VAL A 172 9.76 12.86 -5.23
CA VAL A 172 9.00 14.04 -5.71
C VAL A 172 9.01 14.11 -7.24
N SER A 173 10.16 13.86 -7.89
CA SER A 173 10.22 13.82 -9.36
C SER A 173 9.43 12.62 -9.92
N ILE A 174 9.49 11.48 -9.23
CA ILE A 174 8.69 10.29 -9.57
C ILE A 174 7.21 10.60 -9.40
N SER A 175 6.82 11.21 -8.28
CA SER A 175 5.46 11.60 -7.97
C SER A 175 4.92 12.59 -8.99
N ASN A 176 5.69 13.61 -9.38
CA ASN A 176 5.27 14.56 -10.40
C ASN A 176 5.01 13.87 -11.75
N ASP A 177 5.91 12.99 -12.22
CA ASP A 177 5.70 12.26 -13.49
C ASP A 177 4.54 11.24 -13.39
N LEU A 178 4.38 10.57 -12.25
CA LEU A 178 3.26 9.65 -12.00
C LEU A 178 1.92 10.40 -11.98
N LEU A 179 1.86 11.61 -11.42
CA LEU A 179 0.64 12.41 -11.33
C LEU A 179 0.14 12.90 -12.69
N TYR A 180 1.04 13.05 -13.67
CA TYR A 180 0.65 13.31 -15.06
C TYR A 180 -0.05 12.12 -15.73
N GLN A 181 0.10 10.91 -15.18
CA GLN A 181 -0.52 9.69 -15.71
C GLN A 181 -1.83 9.40 -14.99
N SER A 182 -2.88 10.17 -15.35
CA SER A 182 -4.22 10.06 -14.74
C SER A 182 -4.91 8.70 -14.93
N GLU A 183 -4.45 7.89 -15.90
CA GLU A 183 -4.93 6.51 -16.10
C GLU A 183 -4.40 5.54 -15.03
N PHE A 184 -3.28 5.90 -14.39
CA PHE A 184 -2.59 5.07 -13.40
C PHE A 184 -2.82 5.58 -11.96
N VAL A 185 -2.74 6.89 -11.73
CA VAL A 185 -2.91 7.49 -10.40
C VAL A 185 -4.11 8.42 -10.38
N GLN A 186 -4.98 8.27 -9.38
CA GLN A 186 -6.11 9.16 -9.16
C GLN A 186 -6.05 9.76 -7.76
N LYS A 187 -6.29 11.08 -7.68
CA LYS A 187 -6.58 11.75 -6.42
C LYS A 187 -8.05 11.62 -6.09
N LEU A 188 -8.34 11.08 -4.91
CA LEU A 188 -9.69 10.89 -4.41
C LEU A 188 -9.87 11.66 -3.10
N GLN A 189 -11.12 11.99 -2.80
CA GLN A 189 -11.51 12.58 -1.53
C GLN A 189 -12.77 11.88 -1.00
N CYS A 190 -12.84 11.73 0.32
CA CYS A 190 -14.00 11.14 0.99
C CYS A 190 -14.35 11.93 2.25
N ASN A 191 -15.61 11.86 2.67
CA ASN A 191 -16.08 12.50 3.91
C ASN A 191 -16.05 11.50 5.06
N SER A 192 -15.29 11.82 6.10
CA SER A 192 -15.34 11.17 7.41
C SER A 192 -16.28 11.95 8.32
N TYR A 193 -17.54 11.52 8.38
CA TYR A 193 -18.55 12.15 9.23
C TYR A 193 -18.29 11.99 10.74
N LEU A 194 -17.58 10.93 11.13
CA LEU A 194 -17.22 10.69 12.53
C LEU A 194 -16.19 11.69 13.04
N ASN A 195 -15.19 11.99 12.22
CA ASN A 195 -14.15 12.97 12.56
C ASN A 195 -14.52 14.39 12.15
N GLY A 196 -15.55 14.56 11.31
CA GLY A 196 -15.85 15.84 10.70
C GLY A 196 -14.73 16.31 9.76
N THR A 197 -14.08 15.38 9.04
CA THR A 197 -12.98 15.69 8.13
C THR A 197 -13.23 15.18 6.71
N ILE A 198 -12.70 15.89 5.73
CA ILE A 198 -12.56 15.45 4.34
C ILE A 198 -11.17 14.86 4.20
N GLN A 199 -11.06 13.57 3.92
CA GLN A 199 -9.78 12.89 3.73
C GLN A 199 -9.43 12.83 2.25
N ARG A 200 -8.23 13.28 1.89
CA ARG A 200 -7.64 13.17 0.54
C ARG A 200 -6.62 12.05 0.51
N TYR A 201 -6.71 11.21 -0.52
CA TYR A 201 -5.84 10.06 -0.66
C TYR A 201 -5.64 9.71 -2.14
N TYR A 202 -4.65 8.87 -2.39
CA TYR A 202 -4.33 8.38 -3.72
C TYR A 202 -4.90 6.99 -3.94
N SER A 203 -5.26 6.71 -5.19
CA SER A 203 -5.65 5.38 -5.65
C SER A 203 -4.88 5.05 -6.91
N PHE A 204 -4.12 3.97 -6.86
CA PHE A 204 -3.33 3.45 -7.96
C PHE A 204 -4.06 2.28 -8.60
N ASN A 205 -4.08 2.26 -9.93
CA ASN A 205 -4.78 1.24 -10.68
C ASN A 205 -4.01 -0.10 -10.66
N THR A 206 -4.46 -1.04 -9.83
CA THR A 206 -3.88 -2.38 -9.67
C THR A 206 -4.03 -3.26 -10.91
N SER A 207 -5.00 -2.97 -11.77
CA SER A 207 -5.22 -3.68 -13.03
C SER A 207 -4.28 -3.20 -14.14
N PHE A 208 -3.44 -2.20 -13.90
CA PHE A 208 -2.50 -1.69 -14.88
C PHE A 208 -1.40 -2.71 -15.19
N GLN A 209 -1.36 -3.19 -16.43
CA GLN A 209 -0.35 -4.11 -16.94
C GLN A 209 0.61 -3.35 -17.85
N GLY A 210 1.69 -2.81 -17.28
CA GLY A 210 2.70 -2.08 -18.04
C GLY A 210 3.90 -1.68 -17.21
N LEU A 211 5.00 -1.34 -17.89
CA LEU A 211 6.18 -0.77 -17.28
C LEU A 211 6.06 0.76 -17.27
N LEU A 212 5.97 1.33 -16.08
CA LEU A 212 6.03 2.77 -15.86
C LEU A 212 7.48 3.22 -15.84
N SER A 213 7.77 4.34 -16.48
CA SER A 213 9.09 4.95 -16.51
C SER A 213 8.96 6.43 -16.82
N ASN A 214 10.01 7.21 -16.53
CA ASN A 214 10.08 8.64 -16.84
C ASN A 214 9.65 8.91 -18.29
N LYS A 215 8.46 9.48 -18.47
CA LYS A 215 7.91 9.83 -19.80
C LYS A 215 8.05 11.33 -20.07
N HIS A 216 7.97 12.14 -19.03
CA HIS A 216 8.13 13.58 -19.08
C HIS A 216 9.43 13.96 -18.34
N ASN A 217 10.38 14.61 -19.02
CA ASN A 217 11.76 14.92 -18.55
C ASN A 217 12.74 13.74 -18.39
N SER A 218 13.34 13.33 -19.49
CA SER A 218 14.56 12.49 -19.52
C SER A 218 15.85 13.24 -19.15
N GLU A 219 15.77 14.54 -18.84
CA GLU A 219 16.93 15.38 -18.45
C GLU A 219 17.26 15.27 -16.96
N HIS A 220 16.42 14.58 -16.18
CA HIS A 220 16.66 14.39 -14.75
C HIS A 220 17.57 13.20 -14.51
N CYS A 221 18.54 13.39 -13.63
CA CYS A 221 19.54 12.38 -13.23
C CYS A 221 18.98 11.23 -12.36
N ILE A 222 17.65 11.16 -12.25
CA ILE A 222 16.87 10.15 -11.55
C ILE A 222 16.05 9.37 -12.57
N LEU A 223 16.38 8.09 -12.75
CA LEU A 223 15.67 7.19 -13.64
C LEU A 223 14.85 6.17 -12.84
N TYR A 224 13.52 6.21 -12.95
CA TYR A 224 12.66 5.23 -12.30
C TYR A 224 12.03 4.27 -13.30
N LYS A 225 11.82 3.04 -12.84
CA LYS A 225 11.02 2.01 -13.48
C LYS A 225 10.12 1.38 -12.44
N MET A 226 8.83 1.26 -12.73
CA MET A 226 7.86 0.70 -11.80
C MET A 226 6.87 -0.21 -12.52
N THR A 227 6.43 -1.26 -11.84
CA THR A 227 5.48 -2.22 -12.39
C THR A 227 4.60 -2.80 -11.29
N GLY A 228 3.36 -3.17 -11.63
CA GLY A 228 2.46 -3.88 -10.73
C GLY A 228 2.92 -5.31 -10.49
N ILE A 229 2.73 -5.79 -9.26
CA ILE A 229 2.95 -7.20 -8.91
C ILE A 229 1.64 -7.95 -9.16
N SER A 230 1.62 -8.76 -10.22
CA SER A 230 0.43 -9.49 -10.67
C SER A 230 -0.21 -10.34 -9.57
N GLY A 231 -1.53 -10.23 -9.43
CA GLY A 231 -2.30 -10.94 -8.39
C GLY A 231 -2.21 -10.31 -7.00
N THR A 232 -1.67 -9.08 -6.89
CA THR A 232 -1.57 -8.36 -5.63
C THR A 232 -2.05 -6.92 -5.74
N ASN A 233 -2.17 -6.22 -4.61
CA ASN A 233 -2.41 -4.77 -4.56
C ASN A 233 -1.12 -3.92 -4.57
N ALA A 234 0.05 -4.51 -4.80
CA ALA A 234 1.33 -3.83 -4.62
C ALA A 234 2.08 -3.59 -5.94
N PHE A 235 2.96 -2.60 -5.91
CA PHE A 235 3.84 -2.21 -7.02
C PHE A 235 5.29 -2.28 -6.57
N VAL A 236 6.18 -2.70 -7.47
CA VAL A 236 7.63 -2.66 -7.25
C VAL A 236 8.26 -1.56 -8.09
N GLY A 237 9.09 -0.73 -7.45
CA GLY A 237 9.82 0.35 -8.08
C GLY A 237 11.33 0.17 -7.96
N ILE A 238 12.05 0.54 -9.02
CA ILE A 238 13.51 0.60 -9.10
C ILE A 238 13.88 2.02 -9.51
N VAL A 239 14.74 2.66 -8.74
CA VAL A 239 15.20 4.03 -8.95
C VAL A 239 16.71 4.03 -9.07
N ASN A 240 17.23 4.58 -10.16
CA ASN A 240 18.65 4.82 -10.37
C ASN A 240 18.93 6.31 -10.21
N GLU A 241 19.75 6.66 -9.22
CA GLU A 241 20.17 8.03 -8.92
C GLU A 241 21.64 8.22 -9.28
N THR A 242 21.91 9.21 -10.14
CA THR A 242 23.26 9.46 -10.69
C THR A 242 23.86 10.80 -10.24
N CYS A 243 23.14 11.59 -9.45
CA CYS A 243 23.52 12.92 -8.99
C CYS A 243 23.13 13.13 -7.52
N ASP A 244 23.86 14.00 -6.80
CA ASP A 244 23.45 14.47 -5.48
C ASP A 244 22.36 15.55 -5.64
N THR A 245 21.11 15.13 -5.45
CA THR A 245 19.84 15.85 -5.26
C THR A 245 19.73 17.32 -5.68
N ILE A 246 18.78 17.60 -6.60
CA ILE A 246 18.03 18.86 -6.65
C ILE A 246 16.84 18.70 -5.69
N THR A 247 16.61 19.65 -4.78
CA THR A 247 15.45 19.63 -3.88
C THR A 247 14.20 20.10 -4.62
N GLU A 248 13.52 19.20 -5.33
CA GLU A 248 12.11 19.42 -5.67
C GLU A 248 11.26 19.26 -4.40
N PHE A 249 10.37 20.22 -4.13
CA PHE A 249 9.56 20.24 -2.91
C PHE A 249 8.10 19.95 -3.25
N CYS A 250 7.54 18.92 -2.63
CA CYS A 250 6.10 18.70 -2.60
C CYS A 250 5.51 19.46 -1.40
N PRO A 251 4.55 20.38 -1.59
CA PRO A 251 3.96 21.14 -0.49
C PRO A 251 3.11 20.24 0.39
N CYS A 252 3.66 19.76 1.51
CA CYS A 252 2.86 19.08 2.51
C CYS A 252 3.37 19.23 3.94
N SER A 253 2.46 19.00 4.90
CA SER A 253 2.79 18.93 6.31
C SER A 253 3.44 17.58 6.62
N MET A 254 4.62 17.62 7.23
CA MET A 254 5.39 16.43 7.62
C MET A 254 5.15 16.03 9.07
N SER A 255 4.45 16.86 9.84
CA SER A 255 4.15 16.66 11.27
C SER A 255 2.71 16.27 11.52
N ASP A 256 1.80 16.79 10.70
CA ASP A 256 0.35 16.68 10.90
C ASP A 256 -0.31 16.26 9.60
N ARG A 257 -1.46 15.59 9.67
CA ARG A 257 -2.24 15.22 8.48
C ARG A 257 -3.03 16.38 7.90
N ILE A 258 -2.70 17.63 8.19
CA ILE A 258 -3.50 18.78 7.75
C ILE A 258 -3.07 19.21 6.35
N CYS A 259 -4.03 19.36 5.43
CA CYS A 259 -3.73 19.87 4.09
C CYS A 259 -3.32 21.35 4.11
N LEU A 260 -2.32 21.72 3.33
CA LEU A 260 -1.91 23.13 3.18
C LEU A 260 -2.93 23.95 2.36
N ASN A 261 -3.67 23.31 1.45
CA ASN A 261 -4.71 23.98 0.65
C ASN A 261 -5.95 23.09 0.46
N CYS A 262 -7.00 23.38 1.25
CA CYS A 262 -8.27 22.66 1.18
C CYS A 262 -9.21 23.12 0.05
N ASN A 263 -8.93 24.23 -0.62
CA ASN A 263 -9.87 24.82 -1.59
C ASN A 263 -9.68 24.29 -3.02
N ARG A 264 -8.49 23.75 -3.33
CA ARG A 264 -8.12 23.29 -4.67
C ARG A 264 -7.42 21.94 -4.57
N MET A 265 -7.79 21.00 -5.45
CA MET A 265 -7.16 19.70 -5.57
C MET A 265 -6.94 19.42 -7.06
N GLU A 266 -5.73 19.69 -7.56
CA GLU A 266 -5.38 19.39 -8.95
C GLU A 266 -4.65 18.07 -9.09
N GLN A 267 -4.92 17.36 -10.18
CA GLN A 267 -4.36 16.03 -10.43
C GLN A 267 -2.83 16.07 -10.59
N ALA A 268 -2.29 17.07 -11.31
CA ALA A 268 -0.86 17.14 -11.65
C ALA A 268 0.02 17.82 -10.58
N GLU A 269 -0.57 18.54 -9.61
CA GLU A 269 0.19 19.20 -8.54
C GLU A 269 0.49 18.17 -7.43
N CYS A 270 1.73 18.02 -6.96
CA CYS A 270 2.03 17.10 -5.84
C CYS A 270 1.42 17.57 -4.51
N GLU A 271 0.83 16.64 -3.75
CA GLU A 271 0.30 16.85 -2.39
C GLU A 271 0.55 15.55 -1.57
N CYS A 272 0.54 15.61 -0.24
CA CYS A 272 0.58 14.40 0.59
C CYS A 272 -0.84 14.03 1.05
N PRO A 273 -1.12 12.75 1.35
CA PRO A 273 -2.40 12.37 1.95
C PRO A 273 -2.65 13.21 3.20
N CYS A 274 -3.82 13.85 3.26
CA CYS A 274 -4.12 14.85 4.26
C CYS A 274 -5.63 14.99 4.47
N GLU A 275 -6.01 15.70 5.52
CA GLU A 275 -7.36 15.92 5.99
C GLU A 275 -7.66 17.43 6.04
N CYS A 276 -8.88 17.78 5.67
CA CYS A 276 -9.46 19.11 5.74
C CYS A 276 -10.70 19.08 6.64
N ASP A 277 -11.05 20.21 7.25
CA ASP A 277 -12.29 20.31 8.02
C ASP A 277 -13.51 20.17 7.10
N LEU A 278 -14.46 19.32 7.48
CA LEU A 278 -15.76 19.21 6.84
C LEU A 278 -16.66 20.33 7.39
N ARG A 279 -17.03 21.30 6.54
CA ARG A 279 -17.81 22.46 6.97
C ARG A 279 -19.30 22.20 6.87
N LEU A 280 -19.95 22.26 8.02
CA LEU A 280 -21.41 22.29 8.13
C LEU A 280 -21.87 23.74 8.18
N ASP A 281 -22.94 24.06 7.45
CA ASP A 281 -23.61 25.34 7.59
C ASP A 281 -24.22 25.42 9.00
N PRO A 282 -23.83 26.41 9.82
CA PRO A 282 -24.27 26.49 11.22
C PRO A 282 -25.76 26.82 11.38
N CYS A 283 -26.44 27.27 10.31
CA CYS A 283 -27.85 27.63 10.33
C CYS A 283 -28.75 26.51 9.80
N SER A 284 -28.33 25.79 8.75
CA SER A 284 -29.12 24.67 8.19
C SER A 284 -28.68 23.30 8.69
N GLY A 285 -27.45 23.15 9.21
CA GLY A 285 -26.88 21.86 9.58
C GLY A 285 -26.52 20.98 8.39
N ASP A 286 -26.65 21.51 7.17
CA ASP A 286 -26.31 20.84 5.91
C ASP A 286 -24.83 21.06 5.57
N LEU A 287 -24.24 20.13 4.83
CA LEU A 287 -22.91 20.31 4.27
C LEU A 287 -22.92 21.40 3.20
N VAL A 288 -21.79 22.11 3.05
CA VAL A 288 -21.62 23.03 1.93
C VAL A 288 -21.78 22.22 0.61
N LYS A 289 -22.54 22.75 -0.35
CA LYS A 289 -23.01 22.01 -1.56
C LYS A 289 -21.94 21.28 -2.38
N ASP A 290 -20.67 21.67 -2.27
CA ASP A 290 -19.57 21.00 -2.97
C ASP A 290 -18.92 19.88 -2.14
N GLU A 291 -19.07 19.91 -0.82
CA GLU A 291 -18.56 18.89 0.11
C GLU A 291 -19.52 17.69 0.23
N ASP A 292 -20.83 17.89 0.04
CA ASP A 292 -21.85 16.83 0.08
C ASP A 292 -21.75 15.79 -1.05
N LYS A 293 -20.97 16.07 -2.09
CA LYS A 293 -20.81 15.18 -3.26
C LYS A 293 -19.81 14.05 -3.04
N ASN A 294 -19.04 14.10 -1.96
CA ASN A 294 -17.97 13.14 -1.73
C ASN A 294 -18.52 11.82 -1.16
N PRO A 295 -17.97 10.66 -1.57
CA PRO A 295 -18.33 9.40 -0.95
C PRO A 295 -17.93 9.38 0.53
N ALA A 296 -18.63 8.59 1.34
CA ALA A 296 -18.23 8.34 2.72
C ALA A 296 -16.89 7.59 2.76
N CYS A 297 -16.00 7.98 3.67
CA CYS A 297 -14.76 7.24 3.87
C CYS A 297 -15.08 5.82 4.36
N PRO A 298 -14.30 4.79 3.94
CA PRO A 298 -14.44 3.46 4.50
C PRO A 298 -14.27 3.50 6.02
N GLY A 299 -15.06 2.70 6.74
CA GLY A 299 -15.18 2.75 8.21
C GLY A 299 -13.82 2.70 8.90
N GLN A 300 -13.57 3.69 9.77
CA GLN A 300 -12.25 3.97 10.34
C GLN A 300 -11.59 2.79 11.04
N GLU A 301 -10.26 2.81 10.96
CA GLU A 301 -9.31 2.01 11.71
C GLU A 301 -9.45 2.35 13.20
N GLU A 302 -9.52 1.34 14.08
CA GLU A 302 -9.27 1.62 15.50
C GLU A 302 -7.78 1.93 15.64
N ASP A 303 -7.47 3.02 16.35
CA ASP A 303 -6.10 3.41 16.68
C ASP A 303 -5.40 2.25 17.39
N ASP A 304 -4.26 1.82 16.85
CA ASP A 304 -3.45 0.74 17.42
C ASP A 304 -2.75 1.16 18.72
N THR A 305 -3.07 2.35 19.25
CA THR A 305 -2.60 2.77 20.56
C THR A 305 -3.09 1.80 21.63
N LEU A 306 -2.11 1.08 22.18
CA LEU A 306 -2.25 0.36 23.43
C LEU A 306 -2.97 1.27 24.44
N PRO A 307 -4.03 0.82 25.12
CA PRO A 307 -4.57 1.58 26.24
C PRO A 307 -3.41 1.85 27.20
N ASN A 308 -3.13 3.13 27.42
CA ASN A 308 -2.14 3.59 28.39
C ASN A 308 -2.59 3.10 29.77
N TYR A 309 -2.15 1.91 30.17
CA TYR A 309 -2.32 1.46 31.53
C TYR A 309 -1.41 2.33 32.39
N PRO A 310 -1.95 3.10 33.36
CA PRO A 310 -1.11 3.80 34.32
C PRO A 310 -0.23 2.74 35.00
N ARG A 311 1.09 2.92 34.91
CA ARG A 311 2.03 2.12 35.72
C ARG A 311 1.67 2.37 37.18
N ALA A 312 1.23 1.30 37.85
CA ALA A 312 1.10 1.27 39.31
C ALA A 312 2.49 1.32 39.97
#